data_AF-A0A1C6C630-F1
#
_entry.id   AF-A0A1C6C630-F1
#
_cell.length_a   1.000
_cell.length_b   1.000
_cell.length_c   1.000
_cell.angle_alpha   90.00
_cell.angle_beta   90.00
_cell.angle_gamma   90.00
#
_symmetry.space_group_name_H-M   'P 1'
#
loop_
_entity.id
_entity.type
_entity.pdbx_description
1 polymer ?
#
loop_
_entity_poly.entity_id
_entity_poly.type
_entity_poly.pdbx_seq_one_letter_code
_entity_poly.pdbx_strand_id
1 'polypeptide(L)' 'MDTNRYLKAVNIEWDVDLAEDLDSLPKEVQIPDGMTDTEEISDYLSNLTGFCHRGFGLKET' A
#
# COMPACT_ATOMS: atom_id res chain seq x y z
N MET A 1 24.58 -1.54 13.54
CA MET A 1 24.13 -0.65 12.46
C MET A 1 22.74 -1.12 12.14
N ASP A 2 21.76 -0.35 12.60
CA ASP A 2 20.35 -0.61 12.46
C ASP A 2 20.04 -0.59 10.95
N THR A 3 19.96 -1.77 10.34
CA THR A 3 19.35 -1.91 9.01
C THR A 3 17.92 -1.46 9.19
N ASN A 4 17.63 -0.19 8.87
CA ASN A 4 16.27 0.31 8.77
C ASN A 4 15.64 -0.42 7.59
N ARG A 5 15.06 -1.59 7.88
CA ARG A 5 14.29 -2.37 6.91
C ARG A 5 12.96 -1.65 6.78
N TYR A 6 12.75 -1.01 5.63
CA TYR A 6 11.47 -0.36 5.38
C TYR A 6 10.53 -1.37 4.74
N LEU A 7 9.29 -1.40 5.19
CA LEU A 7 8.25 -2.22 4.58
C LEU A 7 7.51 -1.40 3.53
N LYS A 8 7.21 -2.01 2.39
CA LYS A 8 6.39 -1.40 1.34
C LYS A 8 5.22 -2.30 0.96
N ALA A 9 4.06 -1.71 0.72
CA ALA A 9 3.01 -2.32 -0.08
C ALA A 9 3.38 -2.19 -1.56
N VAL A 10 3.35 -3.30 -2.28
CA VAL A 10 3.69 -3.41 -3.70
C VAL A 10 2.62 -4.21 -4.42
N ASN A 11 2.55 -4.13 -5.75
CA ASN A 11 1.54 -4.86 -6.54
C ASN A 11 0.11 -4.62 -6.02
N ILE A 12 -0.21 -3.38 -5.68
CA ILE A 12 -1.52 -3.03 -5.11
C ILE A 12 -2.58 -3.15 -6.22
N GLU A 13 -3.57 -3.99 -5.99
CA GLU A 13 -4.71 -4.21 -6.88
C GLU A 13 -5.83 -3.25 -6.51
N TRP A 14 -5.73 -2.00 -6.95
CA TRP A 14 -6.74 -0.97 -6.68
C TRP A 14 -8.10 -1.35 -7.26
N ASP A 15 -9.15 -1.16 -6.46
CA ASP A 15 -10.54 -1.38 -6.85
C ASP A 15 -11.14 -0.05 -7.31
N VAL A 16 -10.96 0.24 -8.60
CA VAL A 16 -11.48 1.46 -9.24
C VAL A 16 -12.58 1.12 -10.23
N ASP A 17 -13.55 2.03 -10.37
CA ASP A 17 -14.62 1.90 -11.35
C ASP A 17 -14.14 2.25 -12.77
N LEU A 18 -13.22 3.21 -12.89
CA LEU A 18 -12.69 3.70 -14.15
C LEU A 18 -11.18 3.44 -14.25
N ALA A 19 -10.75 2.91 -15.40
CA ALA A 19 -9.33 2.59 -15.62
C ALA A 19 -8.42 3.83 -15.59
N GLU A 20 -8.95 5.03 -15.88
CA GLU A 20 -8.19 6.29 -15.82
C GLU A 20 -7.76 6.66 -14.39
N ASP A 21 -8.49 6.20 -13.36
CA ASP A 21 -8.12 6.43 -11.97
C ASP A 21 -6.84 5.68 -11.59
N LEU A 22 -6.54 4.55 -12.25
CA LEU A 22 -5.31 3.77 -12.02
C LEU A 22 -4.03 4.55 -12.34
N ASP A 23 -4.11 5.55 -13.21
CA ASP A 23 -2.97 6.40 -13.58
C ASP A 23 -2.59 7.37 -12.46
N SER A 24 -3.56 7.72 -11.59
CA SER A 24 -3.34 8.60 -10.45
C SER A 24 -2.91 7.85 -9.17
N LEU A 25 -3.05 6.52 -9.16
CA LEU A 25 -2.81 5.70 -7.98
C LEU A 25 -1.37 5.17 -7.88
N PRO A 26 -0.80 5.13 -6.66
CA PRO A 26 0.57 4.69 -6.46
C PRO A 26 0.74 3.19 -6.76
N LYS A 27 1.87 2.83 -7.37
CA LYS A 27 2.24 1.42 -7.63
C LYS A 27 2.90 0.75 -6.41
N GLU A 28 3.52 1.56 -5.55
CA GLU A 28 4.09 1.14 -4.28
C GLU A 28 3.82 2.22 -3.23
N VAL A 29 3.62 1.82 -1.98
CA VAL A 29 3.44 2.73 -0.84
C VAL A 29 4.34 2.29 0.30
N GLN A 30 5.10 3.22 0.87
CA GLN A 30 5.90 2.94 2.07
C GLN A 30 4.99 2.83 3.29
N ILE A 31 5.17 1.75 4.05
CA ILE A 31 4.43 1.47 5.26
C ILE A 31 5.13 2.13 6.45
N PRO A 32 4.40 2.81 7.34
CA PRO A 32 4.96 3.38 8.56
C PRO A 32 5.70 2.33 9.40
N ASP A 33 6.79 2.74 10.04
CA ASP A 33 7.57 1.84 10.89
C ASP A 33 6.70 1.27 12.03
N GLY A 34 6.81 -0.04 12.25
CA GLY A 34 6.05 -0.76 13.27
C GLY A 34 4.64 -1.20 12.86
N MET A 35 4.14 -0.74 11.71
CA MET A 35 2.87 -1.21 11.16
C MET A 35 3.10 -2.52 10.39
N THR A 36 2.81 -3.64 11.06
CA THR A 36 2.99 -5.01 10.50
C THR A 36 1.68 -5.73 10.26
N ASP A 37 0.59 -5.23 10.85
CA ASP A 37 -0.73 -5.83 10.70
C ASP A 37 -1.31 -5.53 9.31
N THR A 38 -1.82 -6.57 8.64
CA THR A 38 -2.28 -6.43 7.25
C THR A 38 -3.59 -5.68 7.14
N GLU A 39 -4.48 -5.77 8.14
CA GLU A 39 -5.72 -4.99 8.18
C GLU A 39 -5.41 -3.51 8.43
N GLU A 40 -4.50 -3.22 9.35
CA GLU A 40 -4.04 -1.84 9.61
C GLU A 40 -3.38 -1.22 8.35
N ILE A 41 -2.56 -1.99 7.64
CA ILE A 41 -1.96 -1.56 6.36
C ILE A 41 -3.05 -1.34 5.32
N SER A 42 -4.05 -2.22 5.24
CA SER A 42 -5.18 -2.09 4.31
C SER A 42 -5.96 -0.79 4.54
N ASP A 43 -6.23 -0.46 5.79
CA ASP A 43 -6.90 0.78 6.18
C ASP A 43 -6.02 1.99 5.86
N TYR A 44 -4.73 1.91 6.14
CA TYR A 44 -3.78 2.98 5.82
C TYR A 44 -3.75 3.29 4.31
N LEU A 45 -3.69 2.27 3.44
CA LEU A 45 -3.73 2.46 1.99
C LEU A 45 -5.01 3.17 1.55
N SER A 46 -6.16 2.73 2.08
CA SER A 46 -7.47 3.29 1.73
C SER A 46 -7.62 4.73 2.22
N ASN A 47 -7.14 5.03 3.43
CA ASN A 47 -7.14 6.37 4.00
C ASN A 47 -6.18 7.31 3.25
N LEU A 48 -5.06 6.80 2.75
CA LEU A 48 -4.06 7.59 2.03
C LEU A 48 -4.55 8.00 0.63
N THR A 49 -5.19 7.09 -0.10
CA THR A 49 -5.58 7.33 -1.50
C THR A 49 -7.04 7.73 -1.64
N GLY A 50 -7.90 7.35 -0.70
CA GLY A 50 -9.36 7.44 -0.82
C GLY A 50 -9.98 6.30 -1.62
N PHE A 51 -9.21 5.28 -2.01
CA PHE A 51 -9.65 4.16 -2.83
C PHE A 51 -9.52 2.82 -2.11
N CYS A 52 -10.47 1.93 -2.34
CA CYS A 52 -10.38 0.54 -1.93
C CYS A 52 -9.39 -0.23 -2.79
N HIS A 53 -8.94 -1.38 -2.29
CA HIS A 53 -8.09 -2.33 -3.01
C HIS A 53 -8.56 -3.75 -2.75
N ARG A 54 -8.22 -4.66 -3.67
CA ARG A 54 -8.53 -6.09 -3.59
C ARG A 54 -7.42 -6.89 -2.92
N GLY A 55 -6.23 -6.31 -2.86
CA GLY A 55 -5.05 -6.92 -2.26
C GLY A 55 -3.79 -6.14 -2.58
N PHE A 56 -2.71 -6.52 -1.88
CA PHE A 56 -1.37 -6.00 -2.08
C PHE A 56 -0.36 -7.04 -1.61
N GLY A 57 0.88 -6.94 -2.11
CA GLY A 57 2.04 -7.65 -1.58
C GLY A 57 2.82 -6.79 -0.60
N LEU A 58 3.57 -7.42 0.29
CA LEU A 58 4.50 -6.74 1.20
C LEU A 58 5.95 -7.08 0.83
N LYS A 59 6.82 -6.07 0.84
CA LYS A 59 8.24 -6.21 0.52
C LYS A 59 9.10 -5.40 1.50
N GLU A 60 10.04 -6.08 2.16
CA GLU A 60 11.12 -5.43 2.90
C GLU A 60 12.15 -4.81 1.93
N THR A 61 12.63 -3.61 2.23
CA THR A 61 13.62 -2.86 1.44
C THR A 61 14.72 -2.26 2.30
#